data_AF-A0A0C9Y081-F1
#
_entry.id   AF-A0A0C9Y081-F1
#
_cell.length_a   1.000
_cell.length_b   1.000
_cell.length_c   1.000
_cell.angle_alpha   90.00
_cell.angle_beta   90.00
_cell.angle_gamma   90.00
#
_symmetry.space_group_name_H-M   'P 1'
#
loop_
_entity.id
_entity.type
_entity.pdbx_description
1 polymer ?
#
loop_
_entity_poly.entity_id
_entity_poly.type
_entity_poly.pdbx_seq_one_letter_code
_entity_poly.pdbx_strand_id
1 'polypeptide(L)' 'GCGKTYLAKLIAASVHASNKIVLCVASTGLASLLLPGGQTAHSHFKILIPCHEGSSCNIKKDDLKHQLLQQTALII' A
#
# COMPACT_ATOMS: atom_id res chain seq x y z
N GLY A 1 -14.39 -5.95 -16.48
CA GLY A 1 -14.00 -6.17 -15.07
C GLY A 1 -13.69 -7.63 -14.86
N CYS A 2 -12.44 -7.98 -14.54
CA CYS A 2 -12.00 -9.38 -14.41
C CYS A 2 -11.77 -9.80 -12.95
N GLY A 3 -12.46 -9.17 -11.98
CA GLY A 3 -12.38 -9.56 -10.57
C GLY A 3 -11.08 -9.23 -9.81
N LYS A 4 -10.09 -8.57 -10.42
CA LYS A 4 -8.79 -8.26 -9.78
C LYS A 4 -8.91 -7.54 -8.43
N THR A 5 -9.75 -6.51 -8.37
CA THR A 5 -10.01 -5.78 -7.11
C THR A 5 -10.66 -6.66 -6.06
N TYR A 6 -11.58 -7.55 -6.47
CA TYR A 6 -12.20 -8.50 -5.56
C TYR A 6 -11.17 -9.50 -5.02
N LEU A 7 -10.30 -10.02 -5.88
CA LEU A 7 -9.21 -10.91 -5.47
C LEU A 7 -8.24 -10.21 -4.51
N ALA A 8 -7.85 -8.95 -4.79
CA ALA A 8 -7.01 -8.16 -3.90
C ALA A 8 -7.63 -8.00 -2.51
N LYS A 9 -8.95 -7.71 -2.43
CA LYS A 9 -9.69 -7.66 -1.15
C LYS A 9 -9.67 -8.99 -0.41
N LEU A 10 -9.90 -10.09 -1.12
CA LEU A 10 -9.91 -11.43 -0.55
C LEU A 10 -8.55 -11.79 0.06
N ILE A 11 -7.47 -11.52 -0.68
CA ILE A 11 -6.09 -11.76 -0.22
C ILE A 11 -5.79 -10.90 1.00
N ALA A 12 -6.09 -9.60 0.95
CA ALA A 12 -5.90 -8.69 2.09
C ALA A 12 -6.67 -9.17 3.34
N ALA A 13 -7.93 -9.59 3.17
CA ALA A 13 -8.72 -10.14 4.25
C ALA A 13 -8.12 -11.43 4.84
N SER A 14 -7.56 -12.31 4.00
CA SER A 14 -6.91 -13.54 4.48
C SER A 14 -5.64 -13.27 5.30
N VAL A 15 -4.83 -12.29 4.89
CA VAL A 15 -3.62 -11.87 5.62
C VAL A 15 -4.01 -11.24 6.95
N HIS A 16 -5.02 -10.37 6.93
CA HIS A 16 -5.53 -9.73 8.14
C HIS A 16 -6.14 -10.75 9.13
N ALA A 17 -6.89 -11.74 8.63
CA ALA A 17 -7.43 -12.85 9.43
C ALA A 17 -6.32 -13.69 10.10
N SER A 18 -5.10 -13.67 9.55
CA SER A 18 -3.92 -14.30 10.12
C SER A 18 -3.17 -13.38 11.12
N ASN A 19 -3.78 -12.29 11.56
CA ASN A 19 -3.20 -11.25 12.42
C ASN A 19 -1.89 -10.65 11.88
N LYS A 20 -1.77 -10.54 10.55
CA LYS A 20 -0.63 -9.92 9.87
C LYS A 20 -1.03 -8.59 9.25
N ILE A 21 -0.04 -7.70 9.10
CA ILE A 21 -0.24 -6.39 8.48
C ILE A 21 -0.17 -6.52 6.96
N VAL A 22 -1.18 -5.98 6.28
CA VAL A 22 -1.22 -5.83 4.82
C VAL A 22 -1.37 -4.35 4.48
N LEU A 23 -0.56 -3.88 3.53
CA LEU A 23 -0.68 -2.53 2.99
C LEU A 23 -1.34 -2.61 1.62
N CYS A 24 -2.51 -2.00 1.49
CA CYS A 24 -3.20 -1.89 0.21
C CYS A 24 -2.95 -0.51 -0.38
N VAL A 25 -2.29 -0.45 -1.52
CA VAL A 25 -1.90 0.79 -2.20
C VAL A 25 -2.40 0.82 -3.64
N ALA A 26 -2.70 2.01 -4.14
CA ALA A 26 -3.06 2.20 -5.54
C ALA A 26 -2.33 3.39 -6.16
N SER A 27 -2.26 3.47 -7.48
CA SER A 27 -1.65 4.63 -8.15
C SER A 27 -2.52 5.89 -8.06
N THR A 28 -3.85 5.74 -8.04
CA THR A 28 -4.81 6.86 -8.02
C THR A 28 -5.67 6.84 -6.77
N GLY A 29 -6.14 8.03 -6.36
CA GLY A 29 -7.03 8.15 -5.20
C GLY A 29 -8.35 7.40 -5.38
N LEU A 30 -8.93 7.40 -6.59
CA LEU A 30 -10.15 6.64 -6.87
C LEU A 30 -9.94 5.13 -6.77
N ALA A 31 -8.80 4.62 -7.25
CA ALA A 31 -8.49 3.20 -7.14
C ALA A 31 -8.23 2.78 -5.69
N SER A 32 -7.64 3.66 -4.86
CA SER A 32 -7.38 3.35 -3.46
C SER A 32 -8.66 3.20 -2.63
N LEU A 33 -9.74 3.93 -2.97
CA LEU A 33 -11.06 3.78 -2.35
C LEU A 33 -11.65 2.37 -2.56
N LEU A 34 -11.21 1.67 -3.59
CA LEU A 34 -11.65 0.31 -3.85
C LEU A 34 -10.89 -0.74 -3.02
N LEU A 35 -9.86 -0.35 -2.26
CA LEU A 35 -9.07 -1.24 -1.43
C LEU A 35 -9.33 -0.97 0.07
N PRO A 36 -9.30 -1.99 0.94
CA PRO A 36 -9.55 -1.82 2.36
C PRO A 36 -8.43 -0.99 2.99
N GLY A 37 -8.78 0.15 3.62
CA GLY A 37 -7.80 1.09 4.15
C GLY A 37 -6.88 1.70 3.09
N GLY A 38 -7.26 1.63 1.81
CA GLY A 38 -6.40 1.91 0.68
C GLY A 38 -5.92 3.36 0.64
N GLN A 39 -4.63 3.53 0.39
CA GLN A 39 -4.00 4.83 0.16
C GLN A 39 -3.32 4.86 -1.21
N THR A 40 -2.97 6.05 -1.70
CA THR A 40 -2.16 6.10 -2.91
C THR A 40 -0.72 5.73 -2.59
N ALA A 41 0.00 5.13 -3.54
CA ALA A 41 1.43 4.84 -3.38
C ALA A 41 2.22 6.13 -3.03
N HIS A 42 1.81 7.27 -3.61
CA HIS A 42 2.38 8.58 -3.30
C HIS A 42 2.23 8.96 -1.83
N SER A 43 1.01 8.96 -1.30
CA SER A 43 0.78 9.33 0.09
C SER A 43 1.34 8.30 1.05
N HIS A 44 1.23 7.01 0.71
CA HIS A 44 1.66 5.93 1.58
C HIS A 44 3.19 5.87 1.68
N PHE A 45 3.91 5.88 0.57
CA PHE A 45 5.37 5.75 0.55
C PHE A 45 6.13 7.09 0.50
N LYS A 46 5.44 8.23 0.58
CA LYS A 46 6.07 9.56 0.47
C LYS A 46 6.87 9.71 -0.83
N ILE A 47 6.33 9.24 -1.95
CA ILE A 47 6.95 9.39 -3.28
C ILE A 47 6.69 10.81 -3.75
N LEU A 48 7.75 11.49 -4.19
CA LEU A 48 7.68 12.86 -4.68
C LEU A 48 6.77 13.00 -5.91
N ILE A 49 6.12 14.16 -6.03
CA ILE A 49 5.33 14.56 -7.19
C ILE A 49 5.92 15.90 -7.67
N PRO A 50 6.39 16.00 -8.93
CA PRO A 50 6.42 14.96 -9.97
C PRO A 50 7.40 13.81 -9.65
N CYS A 51 7.09 12.62 -10.18
CA CYS A 51 7.95 11.44 -10.10
C CYS A 51 8.74 11.30 -11.40
N HIS A 52 10.05 11.10 -11.29
CA HIS A 52 10.99 10.92 -12.41
C HIS A 52 11.62 9.52 -12.36
N GLU A 53 12.29 9.11 -13.44
CA GLU A 53 13.13 7.91 -13.41
C GLU A 53 14.17 8.01 -12.29
N GLY A 54 14.23 7.00 -11.44
CA GLY A 54 15.09 6.98 -10.23
C GLY A 54 14.48 7.65 -8.99
N SER A 55 13.27 8.23 -9.08
CA SER A 55 12.57 8.70 -7.88
C SER A 55 12.23 7.53 -6.95
N SER A 56 12.51 7.71 -5.66
CA SER A 56 12.27 6.70 -4.64
C SER A 56 11.30 7.21 -3.57
N CYS A 57 10.91 6.31 -2.67
CA CYS A 57 10.18 6.66 -1.46
C CYS A 57 11.07 7.51 -0.52
N ASN A 58 10.49 8.55 0.08
CA ASN A 58 11.18 9.39 1.08
C ASN A 58 10.81 8.94 2.51
N ILE A 59 11.17 7.69 2.84
CA ILE A 59 10.94 7.09 4.16
C ILE A 59 12.28 6.94 4.87
N LYS A 60 12.42 7.59 6.03
CA LYS A 60 13.63 7.53 6.86
C LYS A 60 13.55 6.35 7.83
N LYS A 61 14.70 5.83 8.28
CA LYS A 61 14.77 4.68 9.19
C LYS A 61 14.03 4.88 10.51
N ASP A 62 13.95 6.11 11.01
CA ASP A 62 13.27 6.42 12.28
C ASP A 62 11.81 6.85 12.11
N ASP A 63 11.25 6.70 10.90
CA ASP A 63 9.87 7.05 10.61
C ASP A 63 8.90 5.93 11.03
N LEU A 64 7.72 6.30 11.52
CA LEU A 64 6.65 5.34 11.82
C LEU A 64 6.30 4.48 10.60
N LYS A 65 6.39 5.07 9.41
CA LYS A 65 6.18 4.34 8.16
C LYS A 65 7.25 3.28 7.91
N HIS A 66 8.49 3.49 8.35
CA HIS A 66 9.53 2.48 8.23
C HIS A 66 9.22 1.27 9.11
N GLN A 67 8.83 1.51 10.37
CA GLN A 67 8.43 0.45 11.28
C GLN A 67 7.23 -0.34 10.74
N LEU A 68 6.22 0.36 10.23
CA LEU A 68 5.07 -0.26 9.59
C LEU A 68 5.49 -1.15 8.41
N LEU A 69 6.41 -0.69 7.56
CA LEU A 69 6.92 -1.49 6.44
C LEU A 69 7.68 -2.73 6.90
N GLN A 70 8.48 -2.64 7.95
CA GLN A 70 9.19 -3.81 8.50
C GLN A 70 8.22 -4.88 9.03
N GLN A 71 7.06 -4.47 9.56
CA GLN A 71 6.05 -5.37 10.09
C GLN A 71 5.05 -5.84 9.02
N THR A 72 5.08 -5.26 7.82
CA THR A 72 4.16 -5.58 6.74
C THR A 72 4.49 -6.94 6.14
N ALA A 73 3.51 -7.85 6.14
CA ALA A 73 3.65 -9.17 5.54
C ALA A 73 3.34 -9.18 4.04
N LEU A 74 2.54 -8.22 3.56
CA LEU A 74 2.13 -8.13 2.16
C LEU A 74 1.83 -6.69 1.75
N ILE A 75 2.25 -6.33 0.54
CA ILE A 75 1.84 -5.09 -0.15
C ILE A 75 1.06 -5.50 -1.40
N ILE A 76 -0.15 -4.96 -1.57
CA ILE A 76 -1.03 -5.19 -2.74
C ILE A 76 -1.32 -3.87 -3.43
#